data_AF-A0A976KX28-F1
#
_entry.id   AF-A0A976KX28-F1
#
_cell.length_a   1.000
_cell.length_b   1.000
_cell.length_c   1.000
_cell.angle_alpha   90.00
_cell.angle_beta   90.00
_cell.angle_gamma   90.00
#
_symmetry.space_group_name_H-M   'P 1'
#
loop_
_entity.id
_entity.type
_entity.pdbx_description
1 polymer ?
#
loop_
_entity_poly.entity_id
_entity_poly.type
_entity_poly.pdbx_seq_one_letter_code
_entity_poly.pdbx_strand_id
1 'polypeptide(L)'
;MRLFSAKIPTVVDALVRNLVDSGDLEVSDLVEFKSDVESILREYLRKERELTEGAKDLLEARGLNYSELHRTRRAMAEQQDFGLGEDAPNWIASQLLQLFMASQFVEEIYADDQALRGKIRALLARSMQADDDLDREVRRHLKHLAEGTESFEIEYQKQLDRVRRRHGLS
;
A
#
# COMPACT_ATOMS: atom_id res chain seq x y z
N MET A 1 4.99 -4.84 -5.91
CA MET A 1 3.67 -4.29 -5.53
C MET A 1 3.84 -3.16 -4.53
N ARG A 2 3.37 -1.96 -4.88
CA ARG A 2 3.44 -0.76 -4.02
C ARG A 2 2.14 0.03 -4.15
N LEU A 3 1.67 0.62 -3.04
CA LEU A 3 0.52 1.52 -3.04
C LEU A 3 1.03 2.97 -3.14
N PHE A 4 0.35 3.77 -3.95
CA PHE A 4 0.65 5.20 -4.12
C PHE A 4 -0.47 6.04 -3.54
N SER A 5 -0.13 7.11 -2.82
CA SER A 5 -1.14 7.99 -2.21
C SER A 5 -2.11 8.58 -3.23
N ALA A 6 -1.60 8.98 -4.41
CA ALA A 6 -2.41 9.52 -5.50
C ALA A 6 -3.43 8.53 -6.08
N LYS A 7 -3.23 7.22 -5.86
CA LYS A 7 -4.14 6.16 -6.33
C LYS A 7 -5.23 5.81 -5.31
N ILE A 8 -5.11 6.26 -4.07
CA ILE A 8 -6.07 5.95 -2.99
C ILE A 8 -7.51 6.27 -3.42
N PRO A 9 -7.84 7.46 -3.96
CA PRO A 9 -9.21 7.76 -4.38
C PRO A 9 -9.74 6.79 -5.45
N THR A 10 -8.90 6.42 -6.42
CA THR A 10 -9.27 5.45 -7.46
C THR A 10 -9.51 4.05 -6.90
N VAL A 11 -8.70 3.63 -5.94
CA VAL A 11 -8.85 2.34 -5.24
C VAL A 11 -10.16 2.32 -4.44
N VAL A 12 -10.46 3.40 -3.74
CA VAL A 12 -11.69 3.56 -2.93
C VAL A 12 -12.92 3.49 -3.83
N ASP A 13 -12.96 4.25 -4.93
CA ASP A 13 -14.07 4.21 -5.88
C ASP A 13 -14.21 2.84 -6.55
N ALA A 14 -13.09 2.16 -6.84
CA ALA A 14 -13.15 0.80 -7.35
C ALA A 14 -13.72 -0.17 -6.30
N LEU A 15 -13.36 -0.02 -5.02
CA LEU A 15 -13.87 -0.85 -3.94
C LEU A 15 -15.38 -0.68 -3.78
N VAL A 16 -15.87 0.57 -3.76
CA VAL A 16 -17.31 0.86 -3.73
C VAL A 16 -18.04 0.17 -4.88
N ARG A 17 -17.56 0.33 -6.11
CA ARG A 17 -18.17 -0.33 -7.28
C ARG A 17 -18.17 -1.86 -7.22
N ASN A 18 -17.15 -2.45 -6.60
CA ASN A 18 -16.99 -3.91 -6.59
C ASN A 18 -17.68 -4.60 -5.43
N LEU A 19 -18.09 -3.85 -4.40
CA LEU A 19 -18.66 -4.40 -3.18
C LEU A 19 -20.01 -3.78 -2.81
N VAL A 20 -20.18 -2.46 -2.93
CA VAL A 20 -21.46 -1.80 -2.65
C VAL A 20 -22.40 -1.97 -3.84
N ASP A 21 -21.97 -1.54 -5.03
CA ASP A 21 -22.83 -1.57 -6.23
C ASP A 21 -23.14 -3.01 -6.68
N SER A 22 -22.31 -3.98 -6.30
CA SER A 22 -22.52 -5.42 -6.53
C SER A 22 -23.45 -6.07 -5.51
N GLY A 23 -23.81 -5.38 -4.44
CA GLY A 23 -24.64 -5.88 -3.35
C GLY A 23 -23.92 -6.84 -2.38
N ASP A 24 -22.59 -6.80 -2.30
CA ASP A 24 -21.84 -7.57 -1.30
C ASP A 24 -21.93 -6.94 0.10
N LEU A 25 -22.14 -5.62 0.16
CA LEU A 25 -22.34 -4.85 1.39
C LEU A 25 -23.29 -3.66 1.19
N GLU A 26 -24.08 -3.37 2.22
CA GLU A 26 -24.95 -2.20 2.30
C GLU A 26 -24.35 -1.16 3.26
N VAL A 27 -24.38 0.11 2.86
CA VAL A 27 -23.79 1.21 3.62
C VAL A 27 -24.80 2.33 3.84
N SER A 28 -24.83 2.86 5.05
CA SER A 28 -25.75 3.93 5.47
C SER A 28 -25.28 5.31 5.01
N ASP A 29 -23.96 5.54 5.05
CA ASP A 29 -23.30 6.76 4.62
C ASP A 29 -22.09 6.44 3.74
N LEU A 30 -22.26 6.65 2.44
CA LEU A 30 -21.22 6.38 1.47
C LEU A 30 -20.01 7.30 1.61
N VAL A 31 -20.18 8.53 2.08
CA VAL A 31 -19.09 9.50 2.20
C VAL A 31 -18.19 9.12 3.37
N GLU A 32 -18.79 8.82 4.52
CA GLU A 32 -18.05 8.39 5.70
C GLU A 32 -17.40 7.02 5.50
N PHE A 33 -18.11 6.06 4.87
CA PHE A 33 -17.51 4.77 4.49
C PHE A 33 -16.26 4.94 3.62
N LYS A 34 -16.31 5.82 2.61
CA LYS A 34 -15.13 6.12 1.78
C LYS A 34 -14.00 6.74 2.59
N SER A 35 -14.32 7.65 3.51
CA SER A 35 -13.35 8.29 4.42
C SER A 35 -12.64 7.28 5.32
N ASP A 36 -13.38 6.31 5.87
CA ASP A 36 -12.81 5.23 6.68
C ASP A 36 -11.86 4.34 5.87
N VAL A 37 -12.27 3.93 4.66
CA VAL A 37 -11.43 3.14 3.75
C VAL A 37 -10.16 3.91 3.38
N GLU A 38 -10.28 5.20 3.03
CA GLU A 38 -9.13 6.06 2.76
C GLU A 38 -8.18 6.12 3.95
N SER A 39 -8.71 6.23 5.16
CA SER A 39 -7.92 6.30 6.39
C SER A 39 -7.08 5.05 6.60
N ILE A 40 -7.65 3.85 6.38
CA ILE A 40 -6.89 2.58 6.44
C ILE A 40 -5.76 2.54 5.40
N LEU A 41 -6.01 3.00 4.17
CA LEU A 41 -5.01 3.00 3.11
C LEU A 41 -3.88 4.01 3.39
N ARG A 42 -4.21 5.19 3.93
CA ARG A 42 -3.21 6.20 4.33
C ARG A 42 -2.39 5.72 5.52
N GLU A 43 -3.03 5.06 6.48
CA GLU A 43 -2.39 4.46 7.64
C GLU A 43 -1.39 3.36 7.26
N TYR A 44 -1.73 2.53 6.27
CA TYR A 44 -0.79 1.57 5.68
C TYR A 44 0.48 2.28 5.15
N LEU A 45 0.32 3.35 4.38
CA LEU A 45 1.45 4.12 3.84
C LEU A 45 2.29 4.78 4.94
N ARG A 46 1.66 5.22 6.03
CA ARG A 46 2.35 5.78 7.20
C ARG A 46 3.22 4.71 7.87
N LYS A 47 2.63 3.55 8.19
CA LYS A 47 3.35 2.42 8.80
C LYS A 47 4.49 1.90 7.93
N GLU A 48 4.29 1.82 6.61
CA GLU A 48 5.35 1.42 5.67
C GLU A 48 6.55 2.38 5.70
N ARG A 49 6.30 3.69 5.80
CA ARG A 49 7.35 4.71 5.96
C ARG A 49 8.06 4.56 7.30
N GLU A 50 7.30 4.43 8.39
CA GLU A 50 7.86 4.26 9.74
C GLU A 50 8.75 3.02 9.85
N LEU A 51 8.35 1.91 9.23
CA LEU A 51 9.18 0.71 9.14
C LEU A 51 10.48 0.95 8.36
N THR A 52 10.42 1.76 7.30
CA THR A 52 11.59 2.07 6.48
C THR A 52 12.56 2.98 7.24
N GLU A 53 12.07 4.04 7.87
CA GLU A 53 12.91 4.96 8.65
C GLU A 53 13.46 4.26 9.91
N GLY A 54 12.64 3.51 10.65
CA GLY A 54 13.12 2.73 11.79
C GLY A 54 14.16 1.66 11.41
N ALA A 55 14.08 1.10 10.20
CA ALA A 55 15.11 0.19 9.70
C ALA A 55 16.43 0.92 9.40
N LYS A 56 16.39 2.15 8.90
CA LYS A 56 17.59 2.99 8.70
C LYS A 56 18.24 3.34 10.03
N ASP A 57 17.46 3.80 10.99
CA ASP A 57 17.92 4.14 12.35
C ASP A 57 18.60 2.93 13.01
N LEU A 58 18.01 1.73 12.85
CA LEU A 58 18.56 0.50 13.42
C LEU A 58 19.89 0.09 12.77
N LEU A 59 20.05 0.31 11.47
CA LEU A 59 21.31 0.06 10.77
C LEU A 59 22.41 0.99 11.26
N GLU A 60 22.10 2.29 11.34
CA GLU A 60 23.04 3.32 11.83
C GLU A 60 23.48 3.01 13.26
N ALA A 61 22.53 2.74 14.16
CA ALA A 61 22.80 2.42 15.56
C ALA A 61 23.68 1.17 15.74
N ARG A 62 23.62 0.23 14.80
CA ARG A 62 24.41 -1.02 14.82
C ARG A 62 25.67 -0.97 13.95
N GLY A 63 25.93 0.15 13.26
CA GLY A 63 27.03 0.27 12.30
C GLY A 63 26.94 -0.74 11.15
N LEU A 64 25.72 -1.16 10.79
CA LEU A 64 25.47 -2.15 9.75
C LEU A 64 25.47 -1.48 8.37
N ASN A 65 25.85 -2.26 7.35
CA ASN A 65 25.83 -1.78 5.98
C ASN A 65 24.38 -1.54 5.50
N TYR A 66 24.18 -0.45 4.76
CA TYR A 66 22.93 -0.10 4.10
C TYR A 66 22.34 -1.22 3.22
N SER A 67 23.19 -2.09 2.66
CA SER A 67 22.75 -3.26 1.90
C SER A 67 21.80 -4.19 2.68
N GLU A 68 21.84 -4.13 4.01
CA GLU A 68 20.97 -4.92 4.89
C GLU A 68 19.58 -4.29 5.10
N LEU A 69 19.32 -3.06 4.61
CA LEU A 69 18.07 -2.32 4.86
C LEU A 69 16.82 -3.13 4.50
N HIS A 70 16.82 -3.77 3.34
CA HIS A 70 15.68 -4.56 2.89
C HIS A 70 15.40 -5.74 3.83
N ARG A 71 16.45 -6.44 4.29
CA ARG A 71 16.35 -7.55 5.24
C ARG A 71 15.87 -7.06 6.61
N THR A 72 16.47 -6.00 7.12
CA THR A 72 16.12 -5.39 8.41
C THR A 72 14.66 -4.94 8.43
N ARG A 73 14.22 -4.22 7.39
CA ARG A 73 12.84 -3.76 7.25
C ARG A 73 11.85 -4.93 7.20
N ARG A 74 12.16 -6.02 6.48
CA ARG A 74 11.31 -7.21 6.46
C ARG A 74 11.19 -7.86 7.83
N ALA A 75 12.31 -8.03 8.54
CA ALA A 75 12.29 -8.57 9.89
C ALA A 75 11.48 -7.71 10.87
N MET A 76 11.56 -6.37 10.75
CA MET A 76 10.73 -5.47 11.55
C MET A 76 9.24 -5.57 11.21
N ALA A 77 8.90 -5.74 9.94
CA ALA A 77 7.52 -5.92 9.51
C ALA A 77 6.93 -7.24 10.02
N GLU A 78 7.69 -8.33 9.96
CA GLU A 78 7.30 -9.64 10.51
C GLU A 78 7.03 -9.57 12.02
N GLN A 79 7.85 -8.83 12.78
CA GLN A 79 7.64 -8.62 14.22
C GLN A 79 6.34 -7.87 14.53
N GLN A 80 5.85 -7.06 13.60
CA GLN A 80 4.64 -6.26 13.75
C GLN A 80 3.43 -6.86 13.03
N ASP A 81 3.56 -8.08 12.49
CA ASP A 81 2.56 -8.73 11.63
C ASP A 81 2.07 -7.79 10.50
N PHE A 82 3.01 -7.09 9.86
CA PHE A 82 2.75 -6.11 8.81
C PHE A 82 3.13 -6.66 7.43
N GLY A 83 2.19 -6.63 6.48
CA GLY A 83 2.43 -7.12 5.12
C GLY A 83 3.17 -6.10 4.26
N LEU A 84 4.30 -6.49 3.69
CA LEU A 84 5.07 -5.69 2.73
C LEU A 84 5.11 -6.35 1.35
N GLY A 85 5.26 -5.55 0.29
CA GLY A 85 5.47 -6.06 -1.07
C GLY A 85 4.31 -6.95 -1.52
N GLU A 86 4.58 -8.22 -1.80
CA GLU A 86 3.56 -9.18 -2.28
C GLU A 86 2.48 -9.50 -1.23
N ASP A 87 2.81 -9.35 0.06
CA ASP A 87 1.87 -9.62 1.15
C ASP A 87 0.97 -8.42 1.48
N ALA A 88 1.33 -7.22 0.98
CA ALA A 88 0.62 -5.98 1.27
C ALA A 88 -0.88 -6.03 0.89
N PRO A 89 -1.28 -6.51 -0.32
CA PRO A 89 -2.70 -6.64 -0.65
C PRO A 89 -3.48 -7.52 0.32
N ASN A 90 -2.87 -8.59 0.83
CA ASN A 90 -3.52 -9.51 1.77
C ASN A 90 -3.68 -8.88 3.15
N TRP A 91 -2.65 -8.18 3.62
CA TRP A 91 -2.67 -7.46 4.89
C TRP A 91 -3.73 -6.35 4.87
N ILE A 92 -3.71 -5.49 3.84
CA ILE A 92 -4.68 -4.40 3.68
C ILE A 92 -6.10 -4.96 3.57
N ALA A 93 -6.32 -6.03 2.80
CA ALA A 93 -7.64 -6.67 2.70
C ALA A 93 -8.16 -7.14 4.05
N SER A 94 -7.27 -7.61 4.93
CA SER A 94 -7.64 -8.06 6.28
C SER A 94 -8.02 -6.88 7.18
N GLN A 95 -7.31 -5.75 7.07
CA GLN A 95 -7.65 -4.52 7.81
C GLN A 95 -8.99 -3.93 7.33
N LEU A 96 -9.23 -3.91 6.02
CA LEU A 96 -10.50 -3.42 5.47
C LEU A 96 -11.68 -4.30 5.86
N LEU A 97 -11.50 -5.63 5.88
CA LEU A 97 -12.55 -6.52 6.36
C LEU A 97 -12.87 -6.27 7.85
N GLN A 98 -11.86 -6.04 8.68
CA GLN A 98 -12.07 -5.67 10.08
C GLN A 98 -12.82 -4.34 10.21
N LEU A 99 -12.47 -3.35 9.40
CA LEU A 99 -13.19 -2.09 9.33
C LEU A 99 -14.67 -2.31 8.98
N PHE A 100 -14.97 -3.15 7.98
CA PHE A 100 -16.35 -3.38 7.56
C PHE A 100 -17.19 -4.04 8.65
N MET A 101 -16.60 -4.96 9.42
CA MET A 101 -17.27 -5.63 10.54
C MET A 101 -17.50 -4.72 11.75
N ALA A 102 -16.77 -3.61 11.86
CA ALA A 102 -16.79 -2.72 13.03
C ALA A 102 -17.36 -1.33 12.75
N SER A 103 -17.41 -0.90 11.49
CA SER A 103 -17.86 0.43 11.11
C SER A 103 -19.37 0.56 11.25
N GLN A 104 -19.82 1.63 11.92
CA GLN A 104 -21.23 1.98 12.03
C GLN A 104 -21.87 2.36 10.68
N PHE A 105 -21.05 2.60 9.65
CA PHE A 105 -21.52 2.98 8.33
C PHE A 105 -21.78 1.78 7.42
N VAL A 106 -21.43 0.56 7.86
CA VAL A 106 -21.80 -0.68 7.20
C VAL A 106 -23.03 -1.24 7.91
N GLU A 107 -24.15 -1.34 7.19
CA GLU A 107 -25.41 -1.82 7.74
C GLU A 107 -25.50 -3.34 7.70
N GLU A 108 -25.15 -3.94 6.56
CA GLU A 108 -25.28 -5.37 6.32
C GLU A 108 -24.18 -5.88 5.40
N ILE A 109 -23.73 -7.12 5.65
CA ILE A 109 -22.70 -7.79 4.86
C ILE A 109 -23.29 -9.10 4.31
N TYR A 110 -23.52 -9.14 3.00
CA TYR A 110 -24.17 -10.28 2.34
C TYR A 110 -23.20 -11.35 1.84
N ALA A 111 -21.96 -10.96 1.56
CA ALA A 111 -20.93 -11.87 1.10
C ALA A 111 -20.16 -12.49 2.27
N ASP A 112 -19.68 -13.73 2.10
CA ASP A 112 -18.83 -14.37 3.09
C ASP A 112 -17.43 -13.71 3.17
N ASP A 113 -16.83 -13.76 4.36
CA ASP A 113 -15.51 -13.20 4.65
C ASP A 113 -14.42 -13.61 3.66
N GLN A 114 -14.46 -14.87 3.21
CA GLN A 114 -13.46 -15.39 2.29
C GLN A 114 -13.63 -14.77 0.90
N ALA A 115 -14.87 -14.67 0.40
CA ALA A 115 -15.17 -14.00 -0.85
C ALA A 115 -14.82 -12.51 -0.80
N LEU A 116 -15.21 -11.79 0.26
CA LEU A 116 -14.88 -10.38 0.43
C LEU A 116 -13.37 -10.15 0.44
N ARG A 117 -12.64 -10.88 1.29
CA ARG A 117 -11.18 -10.77 1.36
C ARG A 117 -10.54 -11.06 0.00
N GLY A 118 -11.05 -12.07 -0.72
CA GLY A 118 -10.61 -12.40 -2.07
C GLY A 118 -10.81 -11.27 -3.08
N LYS A 119 -12.01 -10.67 -3.11
CA LYS A 119 -12.36 -9.53 -3.99
C LYS A 119 -11.47 -8.32 -3.70
N ILE A 120 -11.35 -7.94 -2.43
CA ILE A 120 -10.52 -6.80 -1.99
C ILE A 120 -9.05 -7.03 -2.35
N ARG A 121 -8.50 -8.20 -2.02
CA ARG A 121 -7.11 -8.56 -2.36
C ARG A 121 -6.86 -8.46 -3.86
N ALA A 122 -7.74 -9.02 -4.68
CA ALA A 122 -7.58 -9.00 -6.14
C ALA A 122 -7.64 -7.57 -6.70
N LEU A 123 -8.50 -6.72 -6.17
CA LEU A 123 -8.60 -5.31 -6.55
C LEU A 123 -7.33 -4.53 -6.18
N LEU A 124 -6.87 -4.68 -4.94
CA LEU A 124 -5.63 -4.05 -4.47
C LEU A 124 -4.44 -4.54 -5.28
N ALA A 125 -4.38 -5.84 -5.56
CA ALA A 125 -3.29 -6.42 -6.32
C ALA A 125 -3.18 -5.83 -7.73
N ARG A 126 -4.31 -5.73 -8.46
CA ARG A 126 -4.35 -5.10 -9.78
C ARG A 126 -3.92 -3.64 -9.73
N SER A 127 -4.41 -2.90 -8.74
CA SER A 127 -4.09 -1.48 -8.56
C SER A 127 -2.60 -1.26 -8.28
N MET A 128 -2.00 -2.08 -7.42
CA MET A 128 -0.59 -1.97 -7.00
C MET A 128 0.40 -2.59 -8.00
N GLN A 129 -0.05 -3.48 -8.88
CA GLN A 129 0.79 -4.12 -9.90
C GLN A 129 1.00 -3.23 -11.12
N ALA A 130 0.00 -2.41 -11.50
CA ALA A 130 0.16 -1.40 -12.54
C ALA A 130 1.31 -0.42 -12.25
N ASP A 131 1.64 -0.24 -10.98
CA ASP A 131 2.70 0.67 -10.55
C ASP A 131 4.10 0.00 -10.46
N ASP A 132 4.20 -1.33 -10.48
CA ASP A 132 5.50 -2.01 -10.64
C ASP A 132 6.14 -1.67 -11.99
N ASP A 133 5.33 -1.31 -13.00
CA ASP A 133 5.84 -0.84 -14.29
C ASP A 133 6.45 0.57 -14.20
N LEU A 134 5.91 1.45 -13.35
CA LEU A 134 6.49 2.76 -13.06
C LEU A 134 7.80 2.62 -12.27
N ASP A 135 7.84 1.73 -11.28
CA ASP A 135 9.05 1.42 -10.52
C ASP A 135 10.16 0.88 -11.44
N ARG A 136 9.82 -0.03 -12.34
CA ARG A 136 10.74 -0.55 -13.36
C ARG A 136 11.25 0.56 -14.28
N GLU A 137 10.41 1.51 -14.68
CA GLU A 137 10.85 2.67 -15.47
C GLU A 137 11.86 3.51 -14.70
N VAL A 138 11.57 3.84 -13.44
CA VAL A 138 12.48 4.61 -12.58
C VAL A 138 13.81 3.89 -12.41
N ARG A 139 13.79 2.59 -12.08
CA ARG A 139 15.00 1.77 -11.95
C ARG A 139 15.82 1.69 -13.24
N ARG A 140 15.17 1.68 -14.42
CA ARG A 140 15.88 1.73 -15.71
C ARG A 140 16.72 3.02 -15.86
N HIS A 141 16.24 4.14 -15.34
CA HIS A 141 16.98 5.41 -15.36
C HIS A 141 18.12 5.46 -14.34
N LEU A 142 18.12 4.60 -13.32
CA LEU A 142 19.07 4.61 -12.20
C LEU A 142 20.11 3.49 -12.27
N LYS A 143 20.20 2.73 -13.36
CA LYS A 143 21.15 1.62 -13.53
C LYS A 143 22.63 1.98 -13.33
N HIS A 144 22.97 3.26 -13.38
CA HIS A 144 24.31 3.80 -13.18
C HIS A 144 24.65 4.06 -11.70
N LEU A 145 23.66 3.96 -10.81
CA LEU A 145 23.81 4.08 -9.36
C LEU A 145 23.70 2.71 -8.72
N ALA A 146 24.51 2.46 -7.69
CA ALA A 146 24.42 1.23 -6.92
C ALA A 146 23.14 1.24 -6.07
N GLU A 147 22.26 0.25 -6.28
CA GLU A 147 21.07 0.07 -5.46
C GLU A 147 21.46 -0.07 -3.97
N GLY A 148 20.72 0.57 -3.08
CA GLY A 148 21.07 0.58 -1.66
C GLY A 148 22.19 1.55 -1.29
N THR A 149 22.36 2.64 -2.05
CA THR A 149 23.14 3.80 -1.63
C THR A 149 22.20 4.98 -1.34
N GLU A 150 22.60 5.89 -0.45
CA GLU A 150 21.84 7.12 -0.17
C GLU A 150 21.58 7.93 -1.45
N SER A 151 22.59 8.00 -2.33
CA SER A 151 22.48 8.66 -3.64
C SER A 151 21.44 8.00 -4.55
N PHE A 152 21.34 6.65 -4.52
CA PHE A 152 20.32 5.93 -5.27
C PHE A 152 18.91 6.28 -4.77
N GLU A 153 18.69 6.35 -3.45
CA GLU A 153 17.37 6.68 -2.91
C GLU A 153 16.94 8.11 -3.21
N ILE A 154 17.85 9.08 -3.09
CA ILE A 154 17.57 10.48 -3.40
C ILE A 154 17.17 10.61 -4.88
N GLU A 155 17.94 10.01 -5.79
CA GLU A 155 17.65 10.07 -7.22
C GLU A 155 16.43 9.22 -7.61
N TYR A 156 16.20 8.11 -6.92
CA TYR A 156 14.99 7.32 -7.04
C TYR A 156 13.76 8.14 -6.72
N GLN A 157 13.76 8.87 -5.60
CA GLN A 157 12.61 9.69 -5.23
C GLN A 157 12.36 10.81 -6.24
N LYS A 158 13.42 11.49 -6.71
CA LYS A 158 13.30 12.52 -7.76
C LYS A 158 12.77 11.97 -9.08
N GLN A 159 13.27 10.82 -9.52
CA GLN A 159 12.83 10.20 -10.77
C GLN A 159 11.42 9.64 -10.68
N LEU A 160 11.06 9.06 -9.54
CA LEU A 160 9.70 8.61 -9.26
C LEU A 160 8.72 9.76 -9.37
N ASP A 161 9.03 10.93 -8.80
CA ASP A 161 8.15 12.10 -8.89
C ASP A 161 8.05 12.65 -10.31
N ARG A 162 9.12 12.55 -11.12
CA ARG A 162 9.08 12.90 -12.56
C ARG A 162 8.21 11.94 -13.36
N VAL A 163 8.33 10.64 -13.13
CA VAL A 163 7.55 9.60 -13.82
C VAL A 163 6.08 9.71 -13.42
N ARG A 164 5.78 9.88 -12.13
CA ARG A 164 4.43 10.14 -11.59
C ARG A 164 3.73 11.30 -12.29
N ARG A 165 4.39 12.46 -12.41
CA ARG A 165 3.86 13.63 -13.13
C ARG A 165 3.55 13.31 -14.60
N ARG A 166 4.42 12.53 -15.26
CA ARG A 166 4.25 12.14 -16.67
C ARG A 166 3.02 11.25 -16.88
N HIS A 167 2.67 10.43 -15.88
CA HIS A 167 1.50 9.57 -15.88
C HIS A 167 0.23 10.21 -15.27
N GLY A 168 0.27 11.50 -14.95
CA GLY A 168 -0.88 12.22 -14.36
C GLY A 168 -1.19 11.81 -12.92
N LEU A 169 -0.23 11.22 -12.21
CA LEU A 169 -0.33 10.79 -10.81
C LEU A 169 0.31 11.86 -9.92
N SER A 170 -0.28 13.05 -9.89
CA SER A 170 0.16 14.17 -9.05
C SER A 170 -0.47 14.13 -7.66
#